data_AF-A0A0D1IS87-F1
#
_entry.id   AF-A0A0D1IS87-F1
#
_cell.length_a   1.000
_cell.length_b   1.000
_cell.length_c   1.000
_cell.angle_alpha   90.00
_cell.angle_beta   90.00
_cell.angle_gamma   90.00
#
_symmetry.space_group_name_H-M   'P 1'
#
loop_
_entity.id
_entity.type
_entity.pdbx_description
1 polymer ?
#
loop_
_entity_poly.entity_id
_entity_poly.type
_entity_poly.pdbx_seq_one_letter_code
_entity_poly.pdbx_strand_id
1 'polypeptide(L)'
;MKLIYPYGADKIYLGNPVELFRDQDTGDYIIPKNATDIPPELNGEGMWRPMFNEEKQTWIETADQAYKKSLLKDVPSESNPTNDQLSALGKQLTEEKLARIQADQAQKALGMQLTEEVIARKEAEALSQSLGKQIAALKLDLLNLKGGMTSES
;
A
#
# COMPACT_ATOMS: atom_id res chain seq x y z
N MET A 1 30.69 -15.30 -3.44
CA MET A 1 30.47 -14.76 -2.09
C MET A 1 29.34 -15.55 -1.45
N LYS A 2 29.50 -15.94 -0.19
CA LYS A 2 28.50 -16.64 0.63
C LYS A 2 28.50 -16.03 2.02
N LEU A 3 27.34 -15.82 2.62
CA LEU A 3 27.26 -15.34 4.01
C LEU A 3 27.44 -16.50 4.98
N ILE A 4 28.23 -16.28 6.02
CA ILE A 4 28.41 -17.19 7.14
C ILE A 4 28.09 -16.45 8.45
N TYR A 5 27.62 -17.21 9.42
CA TYR A 5 27.16 -16.74 10.71
C TYR A 5 28.11 -17.30 11.79
N PRO A 6 29.13 -16.52 12.19
CA PRO A 6 30.09 -16.96 13.18
C PRO A 6 29.49 -16.97 14.59
N TYR A 7 29.91 -17.95 15.38
CA TYR A 7 29.53 -18.11 16.78
C TYR A 7 30.75 -18.22 17.69
N GLY A 8 30.58 -17.82 18.95
CA GLY A 8 31.60 -17.87 19.99
C GLY A 8 31.86 -19.28 20.53
N ALA A 9 32.77 -19.37 21.50
CA ALA A 9 33.05 -20.63 22.20
C ALA A 9 31.83 -21.18 22.95
N ASP A 10 30.93 -20.27 23.37
CA ASP A 10 29.63 -20.54 23.97
C ASP A 10 28.55 -20.91 22.94
N LYS A 11 28.92 -21.05 21.66
CA LYS A 11 28.03 -21.30 20.52
C LYS A 11 27.01 -20.19 20.28
N ILE A 12 27.16 -19.02 20.92
CA ILE A 12 26.28 -17.88 20.72
C ILE A 12 26.71 -17.13 19.47
N TYR A 13 25.73 -16.77 18.65
CA TYR A 13 25.95 -15.96 17.45
C TYR A 13 26.60 -14.61 17.81
N LEU A 14 27.64 -14.22 17.09
CA LEU A 14 28.39 -12.98 17.36
C LEU A 14 27.68 -11.70 16.88
N GLY A 15 26.50 -11.81 16.28
CA GLY A 15 25.68 -10.67 15.87
C GLY A 15 25.99 -10.12 14.48
N ASN A 16 27.16 -10.44 13.90
CA ASN A 16 27.58 -9.92 12.60
C ASN A 16 27.84 -11.07 11.61
N PRO A 17 27.09 -11.14 10.48
CA PRO A 17 27.37 -12.10 9.44
C PRO A 17 28.66 -11.69 8.72
N VAL A 18 29.43 -12.67 8.28
CA VAL A 18 30.71 -12.46 7.59
C VAL A 18 30.59 -12.97 6.16
N GLU A 19 31.17 -12.23 5.23
CA GLU A 19 31.24 -12.65 3.83
C GLU A 19 32.41 -13.63 3.63
N LEU A 20 32.09 -14.84 3.21
CA LEU A 20 33.06 -15.85 2.81
C LEU A 20 33.26 -15.82 1.30
N PHE A 21 34.52 -15.67 0.90
CA PHE A 21 34.95 -15.77 -0.50
C PHE A 21 35.35 -17.22 -0.82
N ARG A 22 35.33 -17.57 -2.11
CA ARG A 22 35.81 -18.88 -2.54
C ARG A 22 37.31 -18.95 -2.35
N ASP A 23 37.79 -20.11 -1.93
CA ASP A 23 39.21 -20.40 -1.87
C ASP A 23 39.83 -20.35 -3.27
N GLN A 24 41.00 -19.73 -3.41
CA GLN A 24 41.62 -19.48 -4.71
C GLN A 24 42.22 -20.75 -5.34
N ASP A 25 42.60 -21.73 -4.51
CA ASP A 25 43.27 -22.96 -4.96
C ASP A 25 42.25 -24.06 -5.29
N THR A 26 41.21 -24.20 -4.48
CA THR A 26 40.18 -25.24 -4.63
C THR A 26 38.92 -24.76 -5.33
N GLY A 27 38.63 -23.45 -5.32
CA GLY A 27 37.39 -22.88 -5.88
C GLY A 27 36.14 -23.12 -5.02
N ASP A 28 36.30 -23.78 -3.87
CA ASP A 28 35.22 -24.13 -2.95
C ASP A 28 35.08 -23.14 -1.78
N TYR A 29 33.94 -23.18 -1.09
CA TYR A 29 33.72 -22.40 0.14
C TYR A 29 34.14 -23.21 1.36
N ILE A 30 35.22 -22.82 2.01
CA ILE A 30 35.70 -23.46 3.25
C ILE A 30 35.08 -22.71 4.45
N ILE A 31 34.00 -23.27 5.00
CA ILE A 31 33.34 -22.68 6.17
C ILE A 31 34.19 -22.95 7.43
N PRO A 32 34.55 -21.93 8.21
CA PRO A 32 35.26 -22.11 9.48
C PRO A 32 34.48 -22.97 10.47
N LYS A 33 35.19 -23.71 11.34
CA LYS A 33 34.57 -24.60 12.34
C LYS A 33 33.63 -23.88 13.33
N ASN A 34 33.83 -22.58 13.54
CA ASN A 34 33.03 -21.74 14.42
C ASN A 34 32.00 -20.88 13.66
N ALA A 35 31.60 -21.30 12.47
CA ALA A 35 30.61 -20.62 11.66
C ALA A 35 29.69 -21.62 10.96
N THR A 36 28.48 -21.17 10.65
CA THR A 36 27.50 -21.91 9.85
C THR A 36 27.02 -21.03 8.71
N ASP A 37 26.51 -21.62 7.63
CA ASP A 37 25.81 -20.90 6.55
C ASP A 37 24.30 -20.79 6.80
N ILE A 38 23.83 -21.30 7.93
CA ILE A 38 22.42 -21.25 8.34
C ILE A 38 22.16 -19.93 9.08
N PRO A 39 21.21 -19.09 8.65
CA PRO A 39 20.87 -17.86 9.36
C PRO A 39 20.23 -18.13 10.72
N PRO A 40 20.53 -17.32 11.76
CA PRO A 40 19.91 -17.40 13.08
C PRO A 40 18.49 -16.81 13.10
N GLU A 41 17.61 -17.34 12.24
CA GLU A 41 16.25 -16.88 12.02
C GLU A 41 15.23 -17.99 12.27
N LEU A 42 14.08 -17.64 12.83
CA LEU A 42 12.90 -18.50 12.97
C LEU A 42 11.75 -17.84 12.22
N ASN A 43 11.21 -18.50 11.18
CA ASN A 43 10.12 -17.96 10.36
C ASN A 43 10.38 -16.59 9.73
N GLY A 44 11.65 -16.26 9.44
CA GLY A 44 12.06 -14.97 8.88
C GLY A 44 12.22 -13.85 9.93
N GLU A 45 12.05 -14.17 11.21
CA GLU A 45 12.37 -13.27 12.32
C GLU A 45 13.71 -13.67 12.95
N GLY A 46 14.57 -12.69 13.24
CA GLY A 46 15.85 -12.92 13.91
C GLY A 46 15.66 -13.40 15.35
N MET A 47 16.39 -14.45 15.75
CA MET A 47 16.33 -14.99 17.10
C MET A 47 17.07 -14.11 18.12
N TRP A 48 16.57 -14.07 19.35
CA TRP A 48 17.27 -13.39 20.45
C TRP A 48 18.31 -14.30 21.08
N ARG A 49 19.56 -13.84 21.11
CA ARG A 49 20.71 -14.60 21.62
C ARG A 49 20.73 -16.05 21.07
N PRO A 50 20.87 -16.19 19.73
CA PRO A 50 20.83 -17.49 19.07
C PRO A 50 22.03 -18.32 19.48
N MET A 51 21.80 -19.56 19.92
CA MET A 51 22.84 -20.55 20.20
C MET A 51 22.80 -21.65 19.14
N PHE A 52 23.93 -21.93 18.50
CA PHE A 52 23.99 -22.97 17.48
C PHE A 52 24.07 -24.36 18.10
N ASN A 53 23.09 -25.21 17.79
CA ASN A 53 23.11 -26.62 18.17
C ASN A 53 23.77 -27.42 17.05
N GLU A 54 25.02 -27.84 17.26
CA GLU A 54 25.81 -28.58 16.26
C GLU A 54 25.25 -29.97 15.96
N GLU A 55 24.59 -30.63 16.92
CA GLU A 55 23.99 -31.96 16.71
C GLU A 55 22.78 -31.90 15.76
N LYS A 56 21.96 -30.85 15.92
CA LYS A 56 20.76 -30.63 15.11
C LYS A 56 21.01 -29.78 13.87
N GLN A 57 22.16 -29.11 13.80
CA GLN A 57 22.48 -28.09 12.80
C GLN A 57 21.41 -26.98 12.75
N THR A 58 20.94 -26.52 13.91
CA THR A 58 19.89 -25.50 14.02
C THR A 58 20.20 -24.48 15.09
N TRP A 59 19.69 -23.26 14.93
CA TRP A 59 19.72 -22.24 15.97
C TRP A 59 18.62 -22.45 17.00
N ILE A 60 18.94 -22.15 18.26
CA ILE A 60 18.01 -22.18 19.39
C ILE A 60 18.05 -20.80 20.07
N GLU A 61 16.89 -20.17 20.26
CA GLU A 61 16.78 -18.94 21.04
C GLU A 61 17.02 -19.23 22.53
N THR A 62 18.05 -18.60 23.11
CA THR A 62 18.42 -18.80 24.53
C THR A 62 18.18 -17.56 25.40
N ALA A 63 17.64 -16.48 24.81
CA ALA A 63 17.30 -15.28 25.57
C ALA A 63 16.16 -15.57 26.55
N ASP A 64 16.46 -15.50 27.84
CA ASP A 64 15.44 -15.53 28.88
C ASP A 64 14.76 -14.17 29.03
N GLN A 65 13.58 -14.16 29.66
CA GLN A 65 12.83 -12.92 29.86
C GLN A 65 13.59 -11.92 30.74
N ALA A 66 14.52 -12.39 31.59
CA ALA A 66 15.39 -11.55 32.39
C ALA A 66 16.43 -10.83 31.53
N TYR A 67 17.07 -11.50 30.57
CA TYR A 67 17.96 -10.86 29.59
C TYR A 67 17.25 -9.84 28.71
N LYS A 68 16.03 -10.15 28.24
CA LYS A 68 15.20 -9.18 27.49
C LYS A 68 14.87 -7.95 28.34
N LYS A 69 14.60 -8.14 29.64
CA LYS A 69 14.34 -7.04 30.58
C LYS A 69 15.59 -6.25 30.96
N SER A 70 16.77 -6.87 31.04
CA SER A 70 18.02 -6.16 31.32
C SER A 70 18.42 -5.25 30.16
N LEU A 71 18.25 -5.71 28.92
CA LEU A 71 18.42 -4.87 27.73
C LEU A 71 17.50 -3.65 27.76
N LEU A 72 16.25 -3.83 28.20
CA LEU A 72 15.29 -2.73 28.34
C LEU A 72 15.68 -1.70 29.42
N LYS A 73 16.44 -2.15 30.44
CA LYS A 73 16.85 -1.31 31.58
C LYS A 73 18.04 -0.41 31.24
N ASP A 74 18.87 -0.86 30.30
CA ASP A 74 20.05 -0.13 29.81
C ASP A 74 19.76 0.77 28.61
N VAL A 75 18.53 0.75 28.06
CA VAL A 75 18.06 1.84 27.19
C VAL A 75 17.65 2.98 28.13
N PRO A 76 18.46 4.04 28.30
CA PRO A 76 17.94 5.21 28.98
C PRO A 76 16.67 5.60 28.24
N SER A 77 15.58 5.76 29.00
CA SER A 77 14.34 6.33 28.51
C SER A 77 14.56 7.82 28.23
N GLU A 78 15.57 8.16 27.43
CA GLU A 78 15.65 9.43 26.76
C GLU A 78 14.43 9.45 25.85
N SER A 79 13.52 10.36 26.18
CA SER A 79 12.52 10.90 25.26
C SER A 79 13.24 11.24 23.97
N ASN A 80 13.33 10.26 23.06
CA ASN A 80 13.96 10.43 21.79
C ASN A 80 13.04 11.36 20.99
N PRO A 81 13.42 12.62 20.72
CA PRO A 81 12.56 13.56 20.00
C PRO A 81 12.15 13.00 18.62
N THR A 82 12.95 12.09 18.08
CA THR A 82 12.68 11.29 16.88
C THR A 82 11.43 10.42 16.99
N ASN A 83 11.14 9.84 18.16
CA ASN A 83 9.99 8.97 18.34
C ASN A 83 8.68 9.78 18.41
N ASP A 84 8.72 10.95 19.06
CA ASP A 84 7.60 11.89 19.07
C ASP A 84 7.32 12.46 17.67
N GLN A 85 8.38 12.77 16.91
CA GLN A 85 8.26 13.18 15.51
C GLN A 85 7.66 12.07 14.63
N LEU A 86 8.09 10.82 14.80
CA LEU A 86 7.51 9.68 14.07
C LEU A 86 6.03 9.48 14.42
N SER A 87 5.67 9.65 15.70
CA SER A 87 4.27 9.55 16.14
C SER A 87 3.42 10.69 15.57
N ALA A 88 3.95 11.92 15.53
CA ALA A 88 3.29 13.07 14.92
C ALA A 88 3.11 12.91 13.40
N LEU A 89 4.15 12.46 12.69
CA LEU A 89 4.09 12.15 11.27
C LEU A 89 3.09 11.02 10.98
N GLY A 90 3.05 10.00 11.83
CA GLY A 90 2.06 8.93 11.73
C GLY A 90 0.62 9.45 11.82
N LYS A 91 0.34 10.35 12.76
CA LYS A 91 -0.98 11.00 12.90
C LYS A 91 -1.32 11.85 11.67
N GLN A 92 -0.41 12.69 11.22
CA GLN A 92 -0.62 13.53 10.02
C GLN A 92 -0.90 12.68 8.77
N LEU A 93 -0.18 11.57 8.60
CA LEU A 93 -0.39 10.66 7.48
C LEU A 93 -1.77 10.00 7.52
N THR A 94 -2.24 9.61 8.71
CA THR A 94 -3.59 9.03 8.86
C THR A 94 -4.69 10.05 8.56
N GLU A 95 -4.52 11.30 8.99
CA GLU A 95 -5.47 12.38 8.72
C GLU A 95 -5.51 12.74 7.22
N GLU A 96 -4.35 12.88 6.59
CA GLU A 96 -4.23 13.12 5.14
C GLU A 96 -4.86 11.99 4.32
N LYS A 97 -4.64 10.72 4.72
CA LYS A 97 -5.24 9.57 4.05
C LYS A 97 -6.76 9.58 4.16
N LEU A 98 -7.30 9.99 5.31
CA LEU A 98 -8.74 10.13 5.50
C LEU A 98 -9.31 11.27 4.63
N ALA A 99 -8.63 12.41 4.58
CA ALA A 99 -9.04 13.55 3.74
C ALA A 99 -9.06 13.17 2.25
N ARG A 100 -8.08 12.40 1.76
CA ARG A 100 -8.06 11.90 0.39
C ARG A 100 -9.23 10.97 0.08
N ILE A 101 -9.56 10.06 1.00
CA ILE A 101 -10.71 9.16 0.82
C ILE A 101 -12.01 9.97 0.71
N GLN A 102 -12.17 11.01 1.54
CA GLN A 102 -13.34 11.89 1.49
C GLN A 102 -13.38 12.70 0.19
N ALA A 103 -12.24 13.23 -0.26
CA ALA A 103 -12.13 13.95 -1.53
C ALA A 103 -12.50 13.05 -2.73
N ASP A 104 -12.01 11.82 -2.77
CA ASP A 104 -12.35 10.83 -3.80
C ASP A 104 -13.85 10.51 -3.80
N GLN A 105 -14.47 10.36 -2.63
CA GLN A 105 -15.91 10.14 -2.52
C GLN A 105 -16.71 11.33 -3.04
N ALA A 106 -16.29 12.56 -2.70
CA ALA A 106 -16.93 13.78 -3.17
C ALA A 106 -16.80 13.92 -4.70
N GLN A 107 -15.64 13.62 -5.28
CA GLN A 107 -15.45 13.64 -6.73
C GLN A 107 -16.32 12.60 -7.44
N LYS A 108 -16.46 11.39 -6.89
CA LYS A 108 -17.37 10.37 -7.43
C LYS A 108 -18.83 10.82 -7.38
N ALA A 109 -19.26 11.43 -6.27
CA ALA A 109 -20.61 11.96 -6.14
C ALA A 109 -20.89 13.06 -7.18
N LEU A 110 -19.96 14.01 -7.34
CA LEU A 110 -20.06 15.05 -8.36
C LEU A 110 -20.10 14.47 -9.78
N GLY A 111 -19.29 13.44 -10.07
CA GLY A 111 -19.32 12.75 -11.35
C GLY A 111 -20.66 12.09 -11.67
N MET A 112 -21.31 11.48 -10.66
CA MET A 112 -22.66 10.93 -10.82
C MET A 112 -23.69 12.04 -11.08
N GLN A 113 -23.67 13.12 -10.30
CA GLN A 113 -24.58 14.26 -10.49
C GLN A 113 -24.45 14.91 -11.87
N LEU A 114 -23.22 15.10 -12.35
CA LEU A 114 -22.96 15.63 -13.69
C LEU A 114 -23.52 14.69 -14.77
N THR A 115 -23.41 13.38 -14.58
CA THR A 115 -23.95 12.40 -15.52
C THR A 115 -25.48 12.46 -15.56
N GLU A 116 -26.13 12.55 -14.40
CA GLU A 116 -27.58 12.72 -14.30
C GLU A 116 -28.04 14.03 -14.95
N GLU A 117 -27.34 15.14 -14.71
CA GLU A 117 -27.66 16.43 -15.32
C GLU A 117 -27.55 16.38 -16.85
N VAL A 118 -26.49 15.74 -17.38
CA VAL A 118 -26.29 15.57 -18.82
C VAL A 118 -27.43 14.76 -19.44
N ILE A 119 -27.88 13.69 -18.77
CA ILE A 119 -29.02 12.89 -19.22
C ILE A 119 -30.29 13.75 -19.22
N ALA A 120 -30.58 14.44 -18.12
CA ALA A 120 -31.77 15.30 -18.00
C ALA A 120 -31.80 16.41 -19.06
N ARG A 121 -30.65 17.03 -19.36
CA ARG A 121 -30.53 18.04 -20.43
C ARG A 121 -30.81 17.44 -21.80
N LYS A 122 -30.31 16.23 -22.08
CA LYS A 122 -30.55 15.55 -23.36
C LYS A 122 -32.04 15.21 -23.55
N GLU A 123 -32.71 14.78 -22.49
CA GLU A 123 -34.15 14.52 -22.51
C GLU A 123 -34.95 15.82 -22.74
N ALA A 124 -34.60 16.90 -22.04
CA ALA A 124 -35.23 18.20 -22.22
C ALA A 124 -35.05 18.74 -23.65
N GLU A 125 -33.86 18.55 -24.25
CA GLU A 125 -33.60 18.93 -25.64
C GLU A 125 -34.45 18.12 -26.62
N ALA A 126 -34.55 16.80 -26.43
CA ALA A 126 -35.38 15.93 -27.26
C ALA A 126 -36.87 16.33 -27.20
N LEU A 127 -37.38 16.68 -26.02
CA LEU A 127 -38.74 17.18 -25.84
C LEU A 127 -38.95 18.52 -26.56
N SER A 128 -38.00 19.46 -26.42
CA SER A 128 -38.06 20.76 -27.09
C SER A 128 -38.06 20.62 -28.61
N GLN A 129 -37.23 19.74 -29.17
CA GLN A 129 -37.22 19.44 -30.61
C GLN A 129 -38.55 18.83 -31.07
N SER A 130 -39.14 17.92 -30.29
CA SER A 130 -40.45 17.33 -30.58
C SER A 130 -41.57 18.38 -30.59
N LEU A 131 -41.63 19.25 -29.58
CA LEU A 131 -42.58 20.36 -29.55
C LEU A 131 -42.39 21.29 -30.74
N GLY A 132 -41.14 21.63 -31.08
CA GLY A 132 -40.83 22.47 -32.24
C GLY A 132 -41.39 21.88 -33.54
N LYS A 133 -41.25 20.56 -33.74
CA LYS A 133 -41.85 19.85 -34.88
C LYS A 133 -43.38 19.89 -34.88
N GLN A 134 -44.02 19.67 -33.73
CA GLN A 134 -45.48 19.73 -33.62
C GLN A 134 -46.02 21.14 -33.92
N ILE A 135 -45.36 22.18 -33.40
CA ILE A 135 -45.73 23.57 -33.69
C ILE A 135 -45.57 23.88 -35.18
N ALA A 136 -44.49 23.42 -35.81
CA ALA A 136 -44.28 23.62 -37.25
C ALA A 136 -45.38 22.93 -38.08
N ALA A 137 -45.76 21.69 -37.72
CA ALA A 137 -46.85 20.98 -38.37
C ALA A 137 -48.19 21.71 -38.22
N LEU A 138 -48.54 22.14 -36.99
CA LEU A 138 -49.77 22.90 -36.74
C LEU A 138 -49.82 24.22 -37.51
N LYS A 139 -48.69 24.93 -37.62
CA LYS A 139 -48.60 26.16 -38.43
C LYS A 139 -48.83 25.87 -39.91
N LEU A 140 -48.30 24.76 -40.42
CA LEU A 140 -48.51 24.35 -41.81
C LEU A 140 -49.98 24.00 -42.08
N ASP A 141 -50.60 23.24 -41.19
CA ASP A 141 -52.02 22.89 -41.28
C ASP A 141 -52.92 24.15 -41.27
N LEU A 142 -52.62 25.12 -40.38
CA LEU A 142 -53.33 26.40 -40.33
C LEU A 142 -53.20 27.20 -41.63
N LEU A 143 -52.00 27.23 -42.23
CA LEU A 143 -51.77 27.91 -43.51
C LEU A 143 -52.53 27.23 -44.65
N ASN A 144 -52.56 25.90 -44.68
CA ASN A 144 -53.33 25.14 -45.68
C ASN A 144 -54.84 25.40 -45.55
N LEU A 145 -55.38 25.43 -44.33
CA LEU A 145 -56.78 25.77 -44.08
C LEU A 145 -57.11 27.21 -44.51
N LYS A 146 -56.20 28.16 -44.27
CA LYS A 146 -56.40 29.58 -44.62
C LYS A 146 -56.22 29.86 -46.11
N GLY A 147 -55.34 29.13 -46.80
CA GLY A 147 -55.15 29.20 -48.25
C GLY A 147 -56.21 28.42 -49.05
N GLY A 148 -56.81 27.38 -48.47
CA GLY A 148 -57.95 26.67 -49.05
C GLY A 148 -59.23 27.49 -49.07
N MET A 149 -59.39 28.44 -48.14
CA MET A 149 -60.57 29.31 -48.06
C MET A 149 -60.66 30.41 -49.14
N THR A 150 -59.64 30.57 -49.99
CA THR A 150 -59.67 31.53 -51.12
C THR A 150 -59.89 30.85 -52.48
N SER A 151 -60.20 29.55 -52.50
CA SER A 151 -60.35 28.79 -53.74
C SER A 151 -61.70 28.10 -53.82
N GLU A 152 -62.81 28.84 -53.76
CA GLU A 152 -64.08 28.41 -54.34
C GLU A 152 -64.82 29.63 -54.90
N SER A 153 -65.12 29.53 -56.21
CA SER A 153 -65.90 30.46 -57.02
C SER A 153 -67.40 30.33 -56.75
#